data_AF-A0A4R1Z1G5-F1
#
_entry.id   AF-A0A4R1Z1G5-F1
#
_cell.length_a   1.000
_cell.length_b   1.000
_cell.length_c   1.000
_cell.angle_alpha   90.00
_cell.angle_beta   90.00
_cell.angle_gamma   90.00
#
_symmetry.space_group_name_H-M   'P 1'
#
loop_
_entity.id
_entity.type
_entity.pdbx_description
1 polymer ?
#
loop_
_entity_poly.entity_id
_entity_poly.type
_entity_poly.pdbx_seq_one_letter_code
_entity_poly.pdbx_strand_id
1 'polypeptide(L)' 'AFVKTLKRDYVQVTPLPDAQTVLGLIGGWIEDYNENHPHSGLKMRSPREVIAAQTATA' A
#
# COMPACT_ATOMS: atom_id res chain seq x y z
N ALA A 1 -7.30 3.47 7.77
CA ALA A 1 -7.18 3.04 6.36
C ALA A 1 -6.05 2.04 6.21
N PHE A 2 -4.79 2.46 6.37
CA PHE A 2 -3.60 1.64 6.15
C PHE A 2 -3.62 0.23 6.78
N VAL A 3 -3.62 0.10 8.12
CA VAL A 3 -3.52 -1.21 8.78
C VAL A 3 -4.65 -2.17 8.40
N LYS A 4 -5.88 -1.64 8.22
CA LYS A 4 -7.04 -2.45 7.81
C LYS A 4 -6.86 -2.96 6.39
N THR A 5 -6.44 -2.09 5.47
CA THR A 5 -6.14 -2.45 4.08
C THR A 5 -4.99 -3.43 4.00
N LEU A 6 -3.87 -3.17 4.68
CA LEU A 6 -2.70 -4.04 4.70
C LEU A 6 -3.05 -5.45 5.15
N LYS A 7 -3.84 -5.57 6.23
CA LYS A 7 -4.31 -6.87 6.73
C LYS A 7 -5.25 -7.57 5.75
N ARG A 8 -6.25 -6.86 5.22
CA ARG A 8 -7.29 -7.42 4.36
C ARG A 8 -6.76 -7.85 2.98
N ASP A 9 -6.00 -6.97 2.34
CA ASP A 9 -5.67 -7.11 0.91
C ASP A 9 -4.33 -7.78 0.66
N TYR A 10 -3.47 -7.90 1.68
CA TYR A 10 -2.16 -8.51 1.53
C TYR A 10 -2.00 -9.70 2.49
N VAL A 11 -2.16 -9.47 3.79
CA VAL A 11 -1.91 -10.52 4.79
C VAL A 11 -2.91 -11.67 4.69
N GLN A 12 -4.21 -11.39 4.58
CA GLN A 12 -5.25 -12.42 4.58
C GLN A 12 -5.33 -13.23 3.27
N VAL A 13 -4.78 -12.71 2.17
CA VAL A 13 -4.84 -13.35 0.85
C VAL A 13 -3.52 -14.04 0.47
N THR A 14 -2.46 -13.86 1.27
CA THR A 14 -1.14 -14.45 1.01
C THR A 14 -0.88 -15.60 2.00
N PRO A 15 -0.38 -16.75 1.56
CA PRO A 15 0.14 -17.78 2.47
C PRO A 15 1.39 -17.28 3.21
N LEU A 16 1.36 -17.29 4.54
CA LEU A 16 2.46 -16.79 5.39
C LEU A 16 2.94 -17.90 6.35
N PRO A 17 3.75 -18.85 5.86
CA PRO A 17 4.17 -20.02 6.65
C PRO A 17 5.11 -19.68 7.82
N ASP A 18 5.86 -18.57 7.71
CA ASP A 18 6.82 -18.15 8.73
C ASP A 18 7.08 -16.63 8.67
N ALA A 19 7.77 -16.12 9.70
CA ALA A 19 8.10 -14.70 9.81
C ALA A 19 9.09 -14.21 8.74
N GLN A 20 10.01 -15.07 8.27
CA GLN A 20 11.00 -14.68 7.26
C GLN A 20 10.31 -14.39 5.93
N THR A 21 9.30 -15.18 5.58
CA THR A 21 8.44 -14.96 4.41
C THR A 21 7.70 -13.63 4.51
N VAL A 22 7.11 -13.31 5.67
CA VAL A 22 6.43 -12.01 5.89
C VAL A 22 7.40 -10.84 5.70
N LEU A 23 8.60 -10.93 6.30
CA LEU A 23 9.62 -9.88 6.19
C LEU A 23 10.10 -9.68 4.74
N GLY A 24 10.16 -10.75 3.95
CA GLY A 24 10.48 -10.67 2.53
C GLY A 24 9.40 -9.98 1.68
N LEU A 25 8.14 -10.02 2.11
CA LEU A 25 7.00 -9.51 1.35
C LEU A 25 6.57 -8.09 1.77
N ILE A 26 6.77 -7.72 3.04
CA ILE A 26 6.21 -6.50 3.61
C ILE A 26 6.66 -5.23 2.87
N GLY A 27 7.90 -5.20 2.39
CA GLY A 27 8.42 -4.08 1.59
C GLY A 27 7.62 -3.90 0.29
N GLY A 28 7.35 -4.99 -0.42
CA GLY A 28 6.55 -4.96 -1.65
C GLY A 28 5.11 -4.52 -1.42
N TRP A 29 4.49 -4.95 -0.32
CA TRP A 29 3.12 -4.53 0.02
C TRP A 29 3.03 -3.04 0.37
N ILE A 30 4.05 -2.50 1.05
CA ILE A 30 4.11 -1.06 1.35
C ILE A 30 4.30 -0.27 0.05
N GLU A 31 5.13 -0.75 -0.87
CA GLU A 31 5.34 -0.11 -2.16
C GLU A 31 4.05 -0.09 -2.99
N ASP A 32 3.37 -1.24 -3.11
CA ASP A 32 2.11 -1.35 -3.84
C ASP A 32 1.00 -0.47 -3.23
N TYR A 33 0.90 -0.42 -1.90
CA TYR A 33 -0.02 0.48 -1.21
C TYR A 33 0.24 1.95 -1.54
N ASN A 34 1.51 2.35 -1.63
CA ASN A 34 1.88 3.75 -1.86
C ASN A 34 1.84 4.15 -3.34
N GLU A 35 2.06 3.22 -4.26
CA GLU A 35 2.09 3.48 -5.71
C GLU A 35 0.75 3.24 -6.39
N ASN A 36 0.03 2.17 -6.03
CA ASN A 36 -1.08 1.65 -6.84
C ASN A 36 -2.44 1.64 -6.11
N HIS A 37 -2.46 1.52 -4.78
CA HIS A 37 -3.72 1.28 -4.08
C HIS A 37 -4.69 2.48 -4.19
N PRO A 38 -5.93 2.26 -4.67
CA PRO A 38 -6.89 3.33 -4.85
C PRO A 38 -7.55 3.73 -3.53
N HIS A 39 -7.43 5.01 -3.15
CA HIS A 39 -8.05 5.54 -1.95
C HIS A 39 -9.24 6.44 -2.26
N SER A 40 -10.43 6.08 -1.78
CA SER A 40 -11.63 6.92 -1.93
C SER A 40 -11.43 8.34 -1.36
N GLY A 41 -10.77 8.46 -0.21
CA GLY A 41 -10.40 9.74 0.40
C GLY A 41 -9.39 10.57 -0.42
N LEU A 42 -8.68 9.96 -1.37
CA LEU A 42 -7.71 10.61 -2.25
C LEU A 42 -8.23 10.79 -3.70
N LYS A 43 -9.55 10.66 -3.90
CA LYS A 43 -10.18 10.64 -5.24
C LYS A 43 -9.70 9.48 -6.11
N MET A 44 -9.58 8.30 -5.50
CA MET A 44 -9.11 7.06 -6.13
C MET A 44 -7.64 7.06 -6.56
N ARG A 45 -6.86 8.05 -6.11
CA ARG A 45 -5.41 8.11 -6.32
C ARG A 45 -4.65 7.36 -5.23
N SER A 46 -3.43 6.94 -5.53
CA SER A 46 -2.47 6.44 -4.57
C SER A 46 -1.82 7.58 -3.76
N PRO A 47 -1.20 7.27 -2.61
CA PRO A 47 -0.46 8.26 -1.84
C PRO A 47 0.63 8.99 -2.65
N ARG A 48 1.41 8.28 -3.48
CA ARG A 48 2.48 8.89 -4.27
C ARG A 48 1.95 9.76 -5.40
N GLU A 49 0.85 9.40 -6.03
CA GLU A 49 0.18 10.27 -7.01
C GLU A 49 -0.27 11.60 -6.39
N VAL A 50 -0.76 11.58 -5.15
CA VAL A 50 -1.13 12.81 -4.44
C VAL A 50 0.09 13.68 -4.15
N ILE A 51 1.18 13.08 -3.67
CA ILE A 51 2.43 13.80 -3.38
C ILE A 51 3.01 14.42 -4.67
N ALA A 52 3.09 13.64 -5.75
CA ALA A 52 3.61 14.12 -7.03
C ALA A 52 2.80 15.31 -7.57
N ALA A 53 1.46 15.24 -7.48
CA ALA A 53 0.59 16.34 -7.89
C ALA A 53 0.77 17.61 -7.02
N GLN A 54 1.04 17.45 -5.71
CA GLN A 54 1.33 18.57 -4.82
C GLN A 54 2.68 19.21 -5.16
N THR A 55 3.72 18.41 -5.38
CA THR A 55 5.06 18.91 -5.75
C THR A 55 5.06 19.63 -7.09
N ALA A 56 4.27 19.18 -8.06
CA ALA A 56 4.16 19.85 -9.36
C ALA A 56 3.43 21.21 -9.33
N THR A 57 2.70 21.50 -8.25
CA THR A 57 1.95 22.76 -8.08
C THR A 57 2.70 23.79 -7.21
N ALA A 58 3.83 23.39 -6.62
CA ALA A 58 4.72 24.25 -5.82
C ALA A 58 5.80 24.89 -6.69
#